data_AF-A0A8J6DNS9-F1
#
_entry.id   AF-A0A8J6DNS9-F1
#
_cell.length_a   1.000
_cell.length_b   1.000
_cell.length_c   1.000
_cell.angle_alpha   90.00
_cell.angle_beta   90.00
_cell.angle_gamma   90.00
#
_symmetry.space_group_name_H-M   'P 1'
#
loop_
_entity.id
_entity.type
_entity.pdbx_description
1 polymer ?
#
loop_
_entity_poly.entity_id
_entity_poly.type
_entity_poly.pdbx_seq_one_letter_code
_entity_poly.pdbx_strand_id
1 'polypeptide(L)' 'SPVKINQISLDESGEHMGVCSEDGKVQVFGLYTGEEFHETFDCPIKIVAVHPHFVRSSCKQFVTGGKK' A
#
# COMPACT_ATOMS: atom_id res chain seq x y z
N SER A 1 -12.57 9.01 15.43
CA SER A 1 -12.07 10.11 14.58
C SER A 1 -11.68 9.57 13.22
N PRO A 2 -11.87 10.32 12.12
CA PRO A 2 -11.42 9.87 10.80
C PRO A 2 -9.89 9.71 10.79
N VAL A 3 -9.39 8.64 10.18
CA VAL A 3 -7.96 8.40 9.97
C VAL A 3 -7.55 9.03 8.65
N LYS A 4 -6.44 9.76 8.64
CA LYS A 4 -5.92 10.40 7.42
C LYS A 4 -5.17 9.38 6.56
N ILE A 5 -5.51 9.32 5.28
CA ILE A 5 -4.70 8.67 4.25
C ILE A 5 -3.61 9.64 3.79
N ASN A 6 -2.38 9.17 3.76
CA ASN A 6 -1.21 9.98 3.46
C ASN A 6 -0.79 9.87 2.00
N GLN A 7 -0.85 8.68 1.41
CA GLN A 7 -0.50 8.47 0.01
C GLN A 7 -1.25 7.27 -0.58
N ILE A 8 -1.41 7.31 -1.91
CA ILE A 8 -1.86 6.20 -2.74
C ILE A 8 -0.80 5.91 -3.82
N SER A 9 -0.70 4.66 -4.27
CA SER A 9 0.16 4.22 -5.37
C SER A 9 -0.53 3.13 -6.16
N LEU A 10 -0.52 3.22 -7.49
CA LEU A 10 -1.02 2.17 -8.38
C LEU A 10 0.14 1.38 -8.96
N ASP A 11 -0.10 0.12 -9.31
CA ASP A 11 0.77 -0.61 -10.24
C ASP A 11 0.58 -0.11 -11.68
N GLU A 12 1.41 -0.58 -12.60
CA GLU A 12 1.40 -0.08 -13.99
C GLU A 12 0.12 -0.48 -14.75
N SER A 13 -0.47 -1.63 -14.42
CA SER A 13 -1.75 -2.04 -15.03
C SER A 13 -2.95 -1.29 -14.43
N GLY A 14 -2.80 -0.66 -13.27
CA GLY A 14 -3.89 -0.02 -12.55
C GLY A 14 -4.84 -1.04 -11.92
N GLU A 15 -4.40 -2.28 -11.72
CA GLU A 15 -5.22 -3.36 -11.13
C GLU A 15 -5.02 -3.43 -9.61
N HIS A 16 -3.91 -2.94 -9.08
CA HIS A 16 -3.59 -2.95 -7.66
C HIS A 16 -3.33 -1.54 -7.14
N MET A 17 -3.94 -1.20 -6.01
CA MET A 17 -3.76 0.07 -5.32
C MET A 17 -3.20 -0.14 -3.92
N GLY A 18 -2.06 0.49 -3.66
CA GLY A 18 -1.47 0.66 -2.34
C GLY A 18 -1.93 1.95 -1.69
N VAL A 19 -2.23 1.89 -0.39
CA VAL A 19 -2.60 3.04 0.45
C VAL A 19 -1.84 2.98 1.77
N CYS A 20 -1.51 4.14 2.32
CA CYS A 20 -0.93 4.23 3.66
C CYS A 20 -1.53 5.37 4.48
N SER A 21 -1.49 5.24 5.81
CA SER A 21 -2.23 6.11 6.73
C SER A 21 -1.43 6.57 7.94
N GLU A 22 -2.00 7.58 8.61
CA GLU A 22 -1.41 8.17 9.82
C GLU A 22 -1.44 7.21 11.03
N ASP A 23 -2.34 6.22 11.04
CA ASP A 23 -2.43 5.19 12.09
C ASP A 23 -1.48 4.00 11.85
N GLY A 24 -0.54 4.13 10.92
CA GLY A 24 0.52 3.15 10.69
C GLY A 24 0.13 1.97 9.80
N LYS A 25 -1.04 2.01 9.15
CA LYS A 25 -1.47 0.95 8.24
C LYS A 25 -0.95 1.18 6.82
N VAL A 26 -0.57 0.08 6.17
CA VAL A 26 -0.33 0.01 4.73
C VAL A 26 -1.17 -1.12 4.19
N GLN A 27 -1.90 -0.87 3.11
CA GLN A 27 -2.71 -1.87 2.42
C GLN A 27 -2.42 -1.83 0.93
N VAL A 28 -2.31 -2.98 0.27
CA VAL A 28 -2.33 -3.11 -1.18
C VAL A 28 -3.48 -4.03 -1.55
N PHE A 29 -4.43 -3.57 -2.35
CA PHE A 29 -5.59 -4.35 -2.74
C PHE A 29 -5.82 -4.33 -4.24
N GLY A 30 -6.32 -5.47 -4.74
CA GLY A 30 -6.76 -5.61 -6.11
C GLY A 30 -8.13 -4.94 -6.31
N LEU A 31 -8.22 -4.03 -7.26
CA LEU A 31 -9.45 -3.29 -7.55
C LEU A 31 -10.56 -4.17 -8.14
N TYR A 32 -10.18 -5.30 -8.74
CA TYR A 32 -11.09 -6.21 -9.45
C TYR A 32 -11.03 -7.66 -8.95
N THR A 33 -10.02 -8.03 -8.17
CA THR A 33 -9.72 -9.43 -7.80
C THR A 33 -10.05 -9.74 -6.34
N GLY A 34 -10.36 -8.74 -5.52
CA GLY A 34 -10.62 -8.91 -4.09
C GLY A 34 -9.39 -9.33 -3.28
N GLU A 35 -8.21 -9.40 -3.89
CA GLU A 35 -6.96 -9.66 -3.19
C GLU A 35 -6.62 -8.49 -2.26
N GLU A 36 -6.13 -8.77 -1.05
CA GLU A 36 -5.70 -7.75 -0.10
C GLU A 36 -4.43 -8.19 0.63
N PHE A 37 -3.49 -7.27 0.76
CA PHE A 37 -2.26 -7.38 1.53
C PHE A 37 -2.20 -6.22 2.50
N HIS A 38 -1.89 -6.47 3.76
CA HIS A 38 -1.78 -5.41 4.76
C HIS A 38 -0.59 -5.62 5.68
N GLU A 39 -0.02 -4.50 6.12
CA GLU A 39 1.00 -4.44 7.16
C GLU A 39 0.65 -3.30 8.13
N THR A 40 1.01 -3.47 9.40
CA THR A 40 0.79 -2.45 10.44
C THR A 40 2.11 -2.11 11.11
N PHE A 41 2.37 -0.83 11.26
CA PHE A 41 3.56 -0.28 11.89
C PHE A 41 3.18 0.53 13.13
N ASP A 42 4.08 0.57 14.11
CA ASP A 42 3.89 1.35 15.35
C ASP A 42 4.13 2.87 15.14
N CYS A 43 4.17 3.32 13.90
CA CYS A 43 4.42 4.71 13.56
C CYS A 43 3.68 5.16 12.29
N PRO A 44 3.43 6.48 12.13
CA PRO A 44 2.74 6.99 10.95
C PRO A 44 3.52 6.74 9.66
N ILE A 45 2.84 6.17 8.67
CA ILE A 45 3.39 5.94 7.34
C ILE A 45 3.05 7.10 6.43
N LYS A 46 4.05 7.64 5.74
CA LYS A 46 3.91 8.84 4.91
C LYS A 46 3.87 8.53 3.43
N ILE A 47 4.54 7.46 2.99
CA ILE A 47 4.66 7.09 1.59
C ILE A 47 4.47 5.59 1.38
N VAL A 48 3.97 5.22 0.22
CA VAL A 48 3.90 3.83 -0.26
C VAL A 48 4.20 3.80 -1.76
N ALA A 49 4.96 2.83 -2.22
CA ALA A 49 5.23 2.57 -3.62
C ALA A 49 4.96 1.09 -3.91
N VAL A 50 3.95 0.84 -4.75
CA VAL A 50 3.61 -0.51 -5.22
C VAL A 50 4.53 -0.87 -6.38
N HIS A 51 5.03 -2.11 -6.40
CA HIS A 51 5.84 -2.57 -7.52
C HIS A 51 5.03 -2.47 -8.84
N PRO A 52 5.59 -1.95 -9.95
CA PRO A 52 4.85 -1.73 -11.20
C PRO A 52 4.17 -3.00 -11.75
N HIS A 53 4.75 -4.16 -11.45
CA HIS A 53 4.20 -5.47 -11.80
C HIS A 53 3.84 -6.28 -10.54
N PHE A 54 2.97 -5.73 -9.69
CA PHE A 54 2.71 -6.26 -8.35
C PHE A 54 2.36 -7.75 -8.32
N VAL A 55 1.43 -8.20 -9.18
CA VAL A 55 1.00 -9.61 -9.25
C VAL A 55 1.91 -10.49 -10.10
N ARG A 56 2.59 -9.93 -11.10
CA ARG A 56 3.47 -10.71 -11.98
C ARG A 56 4.86 -10.93 -11.38
N SER A 57 5.25 -10.10 -10.42
CA SER A 57 6.44 -10.33 -9.61
C SER A 57 6.27 -11.60 -8.79
N SER A 58 7.29 -12.43 -8.71
CA SER A 58 7.32 -13.60 -7.82
C SER A 58 7.15 -13.24 -6.34
N CYS A 59 7.35 -11.96 -6.02
CA CYS A 59 7.16 -11.41 -4.69
C CYS A 59 6.28 -10.16 -4.84
N LYS A 60 5.03 -10.22 -4.39
CA LYS A 60 4.06 -9.11 -4.35
C LYS A 60 4.59 -7.97 -3.46
N GLN A 61 5.50 -7.17 -4.01
CA GLN A 61 6.35 -6.25 -3.28
C GLN A 61 5.80 -4.83 -3.28
N PHE A 62 5.97 -4.16 -2.15
CA PHE A 62 5.79 -2.72 -2.02
C PHE A 62 6.86 -2.18 -1.07
N VAL A 63 7.15 -0.89 -1.18
CA VAL A 63 8.01 -0.17 -0.25
C VAL A 63 7.18 0.86 0.48
N THR A 64 7.44 1.02 1.78
CA THR A 64 6.78 2.00 2.63
C THR A 64 7.82 2.82 3.39
N GLY A 65 7.47 4.07 3.71
CA GLY A 65 8.32 4.97 4.46
C GLY A 65 7.53 5.81 5.45
N GLY A 66 8.03 5.88 6.69
CA GLY A 66 7.42 6.61 7.80
C GLY A 66 8.48 7.18 8.74
N LYS A 67 8.05 7.98 9.72
CA LYS A 67 8.92 8.44 10.80
C LYS A 67 8.89 7.38 11.90
N LYS A 68 10.04 6.97 12.43
CA LYS A 68 10.10 6.26 13.72
C LYS A 68 9.93 7.25 14.87
#